data_AF-R7S006-F1
#
_entry.id   AF-R7S006-F1
#
_cell.length_a   1.000
_cell.length_b   1.000
_cell.length_c   1.000
_cell.angle_alpha   90.00
_cell.angle_beta   90.00
_cell.angle_gamma   90.00
#
_symmetry.space_group_name_H-M   'P 1'
#
loop_
_entity.id
_entity.type
_entity.pdbx_description
1 polymer ?
#
loop_
_entity_poly.entity_id
_entity_poly.type
_entity_poly.pdbx_seq_one_letter_code
_entity_poly.pdbx_strand_id
1 'polypeptide(L)'
;MAPRLPRHYMGDIYSEYPDNDTMKTIQLCADGLSYPGFGDRHVLLQWENGPSKEGGSVIQIIQLSGMPGNYAYYAPFAKAGLDGALTTHTFISLGQFTRAQRDRILELANAVVFERTSVVNSCRTWTRDLLMAMVDEGLLERSLFEEIDETIPLLKRQAEV
;
A
#
# COMPACT_ATOMS: atom_id res chain seq x y z
N MET A 1 -0.94 27.62 18.40
CA MET A 1 -0.71 27.35 16.96
C MET A 1 -1.24 25.97 16.67
N ALA A 2 -2.28 25.82 15.84
CA ALA A 2 -2.77 24.50 15.45
C ALA A 2 -1.74 23.85 14.52
N PRO A 3 -1.44 22.54 14.67
CA PRO A 3 -0.57 21.84 13.75
C PRO A 3 -1.17 21.90 12.34
N ARG A 4 -0.36 22.30 11.35
CA ARG A 4 -0.74 22.23 9.94
C ARG A 4 -1.06 20.77 9.62
N LEU A 5 -2.30 20.49 9.26
CA LEU A 5 -2.69 19.20 8.69
C LEU A 5 -1.75 18.89 7.51
N PRO A 6 -1.21 17.66 7.39
CA PRO A 6 -0.45 17.26 6.22
C PRO A 6 -1.24 17.62 4.96
N ARG A 7 -0.58 18.09 3.90
CA ARG A 7 -1.25 18.32 2.62
C ARG A 7 -1.90 17.00 2.22
N HIS A 8 -3.23 16.92 2.31
CA HIS A 8 -3.99 15.77 1.84
C HIS A 8 -3.62 15.54 0.37
N TYR A 9 -3.30 14.30 0.03
CA TYR A 9 -3.10 13.88 -1.34
C TYR A 9 -4.38 14.25 -2.13
N MET A 10 -4.26 14.89 -3.30
CA MET A 10 -5.45 15.31 -4.07
C MET A 10 -6.36 14.09 -4.32
N GLY A 11 -7.63 14.20 -3.94
CA GLY A 11 -8.62 13.12 -4.07
C GLY A 11 -8.76 12.20 -2.85
N ASP A 12 -8.17 12.56 -1.70
CA ASP A 12 -8.42 11.87 -0.44
C ASP A 12 -9.85 12.13 0.07
N ILE A 13 -10.64 11.06 0.18
CA ILE A 13 -12.02 11.09 0.68
C ILE A 13 -12.18 10.25 1.95
N TYR A 14 -11.09 9.94 2.66
CA TYR A 14 -11.14 9.09 3.86
C TYR A 14 -12.06 9.65 4.95
N SER A 15 -12.11 10.97 5.16
CA SER A 15 -13.00 11.57 6.15
C SER A 15 -14.48 11.36 5.84
N GLU A 16 -14.85 11.18 4.57
CA GLU A 16 -16.22 10.90 4.14
C GLU A 16 -16.55 9.40 4.15
N TYR A 17 -15.53 8.57 3.92
CA TYR A 17 -15.64 7.11 3.84
C TYR A 17 -14.52 6.44 4.67
N PRO A 18 -14.59 6.56 6.01
CA PRO A 18 -13.55 6.01 6.87
C PRO A 18 -13.58 4.48 6.86
N ASP A 19 -12.49 3.89 7.33
CA ASP A 19 -12.48 2.47 7.64
C ASP A 19 -13.52 2.17 8.74
N ASN A 20 -14.06 0.95 8.76
CA ASN A 20 -15.11 0.51 9.67
C ASN A 20 -14.76 -0.84 10.33
N ASP A 21 -15.63 -1.35 11.20
CA ASP A 21 -15.31 -2.53 12.01
C ASP A 21 -15.51 -3.87 11.29
N THR A 22 -15.90 -3.88 10.01
CA THR A 22 -16.05 -5.13 9.28
C THR A 22 -14.68 -5.78 9.01
N MET A 23 -14.67 -7.11 8.89
CA MET A 23 -13.50 -7.79 8.36
C MET A 23 -13.35 -7.46 6.89
N LYS A 24 -12.11 -7.23 6.46
CA LYS A 24 -11.81 -6.80 5.10
C LYS A 24 -10.67 -7.59 4.53
N THR A 25 -10.82 -7.96 3.26
CA THR A 25 -9.73 -8.56 2.50
C THR A 25 -8.73 -7.47 2.14
N ILE A 26 -7.49 -7.60 2.60
CA ILE A 26 -6.39 -6.75 2.16
C ILE A 26 -5.75 -7.41 0.95
N GLN A 27 -5.46 -6.62 -0.07
CA GLN A 27 -4.82 -7.08 -1.30
C GLN A 27 -3.54 -6.30 -1.55
N LEU A 28 -2.50 -7.00 -1.96
CA LEU A 28 -1.35 -6.42 -2.63
C LEU A 28 -1.70 -6.23 -4.10
N CYS A 29 -1.53 -5.01 -4.60
CA CYS A 29 -1.72 -4.65 -6.01
C CYS A 29 -0.37 -4.23 -6.60
N ALA A 30 0.01 -4.82 -7.72
CA ALA A 30 1.17 -4.40 -8.50
C ALA A 30 0.78 -4.08 -9.95
N ASP A 31 1.31 -2.99 -10.50
CA ASP A 31 1.05 -2.57 -11.87
C ASP A 31 1.65 -3.54 -12.91
N GLY A 32 0.90 -3.78 -13.99
CA GLY A 32 1.27 -4.60 -15.15
C GLY A 32 1.22 -6.13 -14.95
N LEU A 33 0.63 -6.84 -15.92
CA LEU A 33 0.80 -8.30 -16.12
C LEU A 33 2.19 -8.65 -16.67
N SER A 34 2.87 -7.71 -17.32
CA SER A 34 4.22 -7.84 -17.86
C SER A 34 5.10 -6.70 -17.34
N TYR A 35 5.98 -7.00 -16.39
CA TYR A 35 7.05 -6.09 -16.00
C TYR A 35 8.28 -6.40 -16.87
N PRO A 36 8.78 -5.44 -17.70
CA PRO A 36 9.87 -5.71 -18.64
C PRO A 36 11.25 -5.82 -17.97
N GLY A 37 11.33 -5.86 -16.64
CA GLY A 37 12.58 -5.95 -15.89
C GLY A 37 13.18 -4.60 -15.51
N PHE A 38 12.73 -3.50 -16.12
CA PHE A 38 13.21 -2.14 -15.88
C PHE A 38 12.05 -1.15 -15.61
N GLY A 39 12.33 -0.10 -14.82
CA GLY A 39 11.36 0.92 -14.40
C GLY A 39 10.70 0.64 -13.04
N ASP A 40 9.93 1.61 -12.53
CA ASP A 40 9.20 1.44 -11.27
C ASP A 40 7.86 0.73 -11.53
N ARG A 41 7.81 -0.57 -11.20
CA ARG A 41 6.54 -1.29 -11.04
C ARG A 41 5.90 -0.79 -9.76
N HIS A 42 4.81 -0.04 -9.86
CA HIS A 42 4.14 0.51 -8.69
C HIS A 42 3.46 -0.61 -7.90
N VAL A 43 3.65 -0.62 -6.58
CA VAL A 43 3.07 -1.63 -5.67
C VAL A 43 2.42 -0.92 -4.49
N LEU A 44 1.22 -1.36 -4.14
CA LEU A 44 0.43 -0.83 -3.04
C LEU A 44 -0.37 -1.92 -2.33
N LEU A 45 -0.75 -1.68 -1.08
CA LEU A 45 -1.76 -2.47 -0.38
C LEU A 45 -3.09 -1.72 -0.43
N GLN A 46 -4.20 -2.45 -0.56
CA GLN A 46 -5.52 -1.85 -0.59
C GLN A 46 -6.61 -2.72 0.04
N TRP A 47 -7.71 -2.07 0.46
CA TRP A 47 -8.95 -2.72 0.84
C TRP A 47 -10.15 -1.77 0.65
N GLU A 48 -11.36 -2.32 0.66
CA GLU A 48 -12.59 -1.55 0.46
C GLU A 48 -13.13 -0.93 1.75
N ASN A 49 -13.35 0.38 1.77
CA ASN A 49 -14.04 1.08 2.86
C ASN A 49 -15.56 0.89 2.81
N GLY A 50 -16.12 0.80 1.62
CA GLY A 50 -17.53 0.53 1.36
C GLY A 50 -17.99 1.17 0.06
N PRO A 51 -19.29 1.11 -0.26
CA PRO A 51 -19.81 1.70 -1.49
C PRO A 51 -19.72 3.23 -1.46
N SER A 52 -19.40 3.83 -2.61
CA SER A 52 -19.45 5.27 -2.82
C SER A 52 -20.91 5.73 -3.05
N LYS A 53 -21.23 6.98 -2.71
CA LYS A 53 -22.56 7.57 -3.00
C LYS A 53 -22.84 7.75 -4.50
N GLU A 54 -21.79 7.79 -5.32
CA GLU A 54 -21.85 8.07 -6.76
C GLU A 54 -21.84 6.76 -7.60
N GLY A 55 -21.78 5.60 -6.93
CA GLY A 55 -21.55 4.29 -7.57
C GLY A 55 -20.10 3.84 -7.45
N GLY A 56 -19.87 2.53 -7.44
CA GLY A 56 -18.54 1.93 -7.22
C GLY A 56 -18.15 1.81 -5.73
N SER A 57 -16.94 1.33 -5.46
CA SER A 57 -16.40 1.16 -4.11
C SER A 57 -15.38 2.24 -3.76
N VAL A 58 -15.26 2.60 -2.49
CA VAL A 58 -14.18 3.44 -1.99
C VAL A 58 -13.06 2.54 -1.50
N ILE A 59 -11.86 2.75 -2.01
CA ILE A 59 -10.70 1.94 -1.70
C ILE A 59 -9.73 2.75 -0.84
N GLN A 60 -9.33 2.17 0.29
CA GLN A 60 -8.23 2.66 1.09
C GLN A 60 -6.92 2.06 0.62
N ILE A 61 -5.88 2.88 0.55
CA ILE A 61 -4.59 2.51 -0.01
C ILE A 61 -3.47 2.82 0.98
N ILE A 62 -2.53 1.89 1.08
CA ILE A 62 -1.23 2.07 1.72
C ILE A 62 -0.17 1.96 0.63
N GLN A 63 0.57 3.04 0.41
CA GLN A 63 1.64 3.07 -0.59
C GLN A 63 2.67 4.14 -0.25
N LEU A 64 3.92 3.89 -0.62
CA LEU A 64 4.90 4.95 -0.79
C LEU A 64 4.64 5.66 -2.13
N SER A 65 4.25 6.92 -2.08
CA SER A 65 3.92 7.73 -3.26
C SER A 65 5.15 8.51 -3.74
N GLY A 66 5.23 8.77 -5.03
CA GLY A 66 6.29 9.59 -5.61
C GLY A 66 7.11 8.85 -6.66
N MET A 67 8.31 9.36 -6.92
CA MET A 67 9.25 8.83 -7.91
C MET A 67 10.67 8.89 -7.33
N PRO A 68 11.67 8.25 -7.96
CA PRO A 68 13.05 8.30 -7.48
C PRO A 68 13.50 9.75 -7.22
N GLY A 69 14.00 10.00 -6.02
CA GLY A 69 14.42 11.34 -5.56
C GLY A 69 13.31 12.19 -4.92
N ASN A 70 12.06 11.73 -4.88
CA ASN A 70 10.94 12.45 -4.28
C ASN A 70 9.81 11.52 -3.82
N TYR A 71 10.03 10.83 -2.70
CA TYR A 71 9.04 9.95 -2.07
C TYR A 71 8.33 10.60 -0.88
N ALA A 72 7.08 10.21 -0.67
CA ALA A 72 6.27 10.59 0.47
C ALA A 72 5.25 9.50 0.82
N TYR A 73 4.99 9.33 2.11
CA TYR A 73 3.97 8.44 2.65
C TYR A 73 2.84 9.28 3.25
N TYR A 74 1.60 8.91 2.93
CA TYR A 74 0.39 9.57 3.41
C TYR A 74 -0.59 8.49 3.86
N ALA A 75 -1.02 8.56 5.12
CA ALA A 75 -2.01 7.66 5.68
C ALA A 75 -2.80 8.33 6.81
N PRO A 76 -4.06 7.93 7.04
CA PRO A 76 -4.87 7.10 6.14
C PRO A 76 -5.20 7.84 4.84
N PHE A 77 -5.39 7.11 3.74
CA PHE A 77 -5.74 7.67 2.43
C PHE A 77 -6.77 6.77 1.75
N ALA A 78 -7.89 7.35 1.32
CA ALA A 78 -8.90 6.62 0.55
C ALA A 78 -9.35 7.42 -0.68
N LYS A 79 -9.71 6.72 -1.74
CA LYS A 79 -10.20 7.31 -2.99
C LYS A 79 -11.34 6.50 -3.58
N ALA A 80 -12.13 7.10 -4.45
CA ALA A 80 -13.10 6.36 -5.25
C ALA A 80 -12.37 5.32 -6.12
N GLY A 81 -12.82 4.07 -6.05
CA GLY A 81 -12.36 2.97 -6.88
C GLY A 81 -12.75 3.23 -8.32
N LEU A 82 -11.83 2.97 -9.25
CA LEU A 82 -12.11 2.98 -10.68
C LEU A 82 -12.46 1.56 -11.10
N ASP A 83 -13.69 1.34 -11.57
CA ASP A 83 -14.21 0.04 -12.03
C ASP A 83 -13.41 -0.58 -13.21
N GLY A 84 -12.40 0.12 -13.74
CA GLY A 84 -11.54 -0.33 -14.85
C GLY A 84 -10.13 -0.81 -14.48
N ALA A 85 -9.71 -0.75 -13.20
CA ALA A 85 -8.34 -1.12 -12.80
C ALA A 85 -8.07 -2.64 -12.79
N LEU A 86 -9.11 -3.48 -12.91
CA LEU A 86 -9.03 -4.92 -12.71
C LEU A 86 -8.34 -5.70 -13.84
N THR A 87 -8.14 -5.10 -15.02
CA THR A 87 -7.64 -5.83 -16.20
C THR A 87 -6.14 -5.71 -16.44
N THR A 88 -5.44 -4.82 -15.74
CA THR A 88 -4.00 -4.54 -15.97
C THR A 88 -3.10 -4.81 -14.78
N HIS A 89 -3.65 -5.07 -13.59
CA HIS A 89 -2.89 -5.21 -12.34
C HIS A 89 -2.89 -6.65 -11.82
N THR A 90 -1.81 -7.04 -11.16
CA THR A 90 -1.76 -8.27 -10.37
C THR A 90 -2.30 -7.99 -8.97
N PHE A 91 -3.30 -8.76 -8.53
CA PHE A 91 -3.85 -8.70 -7.18
C PHE A 91 -3.54 -10.00 -6.43
N ILE A 92 -2.87 -9.90 -5.29
CA ILE A 92 -2.66 -11.03 -4.37
C ILE A 92 -3.39 -10.73 -3.07
N SER A 93 -4.29 -11.62 -2.67
CA SER A 93 -5.01 -11.50 -1.40
C SER A 93 -4.06 -11.84 -0.24
N LEU A 94 -3.92 -10.94 0.72
CA LEU A 94 -3.13 -11.16 1.93
C LEU A 94 -3.93 -11.85 3.04
N GLY A 95 -5.26 -11.93 2.89
CA GLY A 95 -6.18 -12.52 3.86
C GLY A 95 -7.22 -11.53 4.36
N GLN A 96 -8.03 -11.95 5.34
CA GLN A 96 -9.04 -11.11 5.97
C GLN A 96 -8.52 -10.58 7.31
N PHE A 97 -8.65 -9.26 7.48
CA PHE A 97 -8.14 -8.55 8.64
C PHE A 97 -9.28 -7.84 9.35
N THR A 98 -9.26 -7.88 10.68
CA THR A 98 -10.10 -7.05 11.55
C THR A 98 -9.66 -5.58 11.52
N ARG A 99 -10.50 -4.67 12.03
CA ARG A 99 -10.12 -3.25 12.15
C ARG A 99 -8.82 -3.05 12.94
N ALA A 100 -8.70 -3.69 14.10
CA ALA A 100 -7.50 -3.57 14.93
C ALA A 100 -6.23 -4.04 14.20
N GLN A 101 -6.32 -5.12 13.42
CA GLN A 101 -5.18 -5.58 12.61
C GLN A 101 -4.86 -4.61 11.48
N ARG A 102 -5.86 -3.99 10.84
CA ARG A 102 -5.63 -2.96 9.81
C ARG A 102 -5.01 -1.69 10.36
N ASP A 103 -5.45 -1.24 11.53
CA ASP A 103 -4.82 -0.13 12.24
C ASP A 103 -3.35 -0.47 12.56
N ARG A 104 -3.07 -1.72 12.97
CA ARG A 104 -1.69 -2.17 13.18
C ARG A 104 -0.85 -2.15 11.90
N ILE A 105 -1.43 -2.55 10.76
CA ILE A 105 -0.74 -2.46 9.46
C ILE A 105 -0.42 -1.01 9.09
N LEU A 106 -1.31 -0.05 9.39
CA LEU A 106 -1.05 1.38 9.18
C LEU A 106 0.09 1.89 10.08
N GLU A 107 0.14 1.45 11.34
CA GLU A 107 1.23 1.77 12.26
C GLU A 107 2.57 1.22 11.76
N LEU A 108 2.59 -0.04 11.32
CA LEU A 108 3.76 -0.67 10.72
C LEU A 108 4.23 0.09 9.48
N ALA A 109 3.30 0.44 8.59
CA ALA A 109 3.59 1.21 7.38
C ALA A 109 4.21 2.57 7.71
N ASN A 110 3.69 3.27 8.71
CA ASN A 110 4.27 4.53 9.17
C ASN A 110 5.66 4.37 9.81
N ALA A 111 5.96 3.19 10.37
CA ALA A 111 7.25 2.87 10.98
C ALA A 111 8.32 2.44 9.97
N VAL A 112 7.96 2.05 8.75
CA VAL A 112 8.93 1.71 7.70
C VAL A 112 9.71 2.96 7.30
N VAL A 113 11.00 2.98 7.66
CA VAL A 113 11.93 4.06 7.35
C VAL A 113 12.18 4.14 5.85
N PHE A 114 12.16 5.32 5.25
CA PHE A 114 12.59 5.54 3.87
C PHE A 114 13.23 6.91 3.70
N GLU A 115 14.17 7.01 2.75
CA GLU A 115 14.73 8.29 2.38
C GLU A 115 13.91 8.93 1.27
N ARG A 116 13.42 10.15 1.53
CA ARG A 116 12.59 10.89 0.56
C ARG A 116 13.31 11.14 -0.76
N THR A 117 14.63 11.27 -0.71
CA THR A 117 15.48 11.55 -1.87
C THR A 117 16.14 10.29 -2.44
N SER A 118 15.75 9.09 -2.01
CA SER A 118 16.37 7.86 -2.49
C SER A 118 16.17 7.69 -3.99
N VAL A 119 17.23 7.29 -4.68
CA VAL A 119 17.21 6.88 -6.09
C VAL A 119 17.46 5.38 -6.26
N VAL A 120 17.72 4.66 -5.17
CA VAL A 120 18.03 3.22 -5.14
C VAL A 120 16.96 2.38 -4.46
N ASN A 121 16.29 2.94 -3.45
CA ASN A 121 15.20 2.30 -2.75
C ASN A 121 13.87 2.93 -3.19
N SER A 122 12.97 2.12 -3.74
CA SER A 122 11.69 2.59 -4.30
C SER A 122 10.48 2.11 -3.51
N CYS A 123 9.27 2.36 -4.02
CA CYS A 123 8.02 1.86 -3.42
C CYS A 123 8.02 0.33 -3.26
N ARG A 124 8.72 -0.42 -4.11
CA ARG A 124 8.88 -1.88 -3.98
C ARG A 124 9.70 -2.27 -2.75
N THR A 125 10.78 -1.54 -2.48
CA THR A 125 11.61 -1.76 -1.29
C THR A 125 10.82 -1.48 -0.02
N TRP A 126 10.12 -0.34 -0.01
CA TRP A 126 9.28 0.05 1.13
C TRP A 126 8.16 -0.97 1.39
N THR A 127 7.48 -1.44 0.34
CA THR A 127 6.44 -2.46 0.47
C THR A 127 7.00 -3.80 0.93
N ARG A 128 8.20 -4.19 0.48
CA ARG A 128 8.88 -5.38 1.00
C ARG A 128 9.05 -5.31 2.51
N ASP A 129 9.58 -4.20 3.00
CA ASP A 129 9.86 -4.01 4.42
C ASP A 129 8.58 -3.98 5.26
N LEU A 130 7.50 -3.39 4.73
CA LEU A 130 6.18 -3.48 5.34
C LEU A 130 5.70 -4.93 5.45
N LEU A 131 5.77 -5.71 4.36
CA LEU A 131 5.31 -7.10 4.39
C LEU A 131 6.16 -7.96 5.34
N MET A 132 7.48 -7.73 5.42
CA MET A 132 8.32 -8.41 6.42
C MET A 132 7.92 -8.03 7.84
N ALA A 133 7.64 -6.75 8.11
CA ALA A 133 7.17 -6.32 9.42
C ALA A 133 5.82 -6.95 9.79
N MET A 134 4.92 -7.14 8.81
CA MET A 134 3.68 -7.89 9.00
C MET A 134 3.93 -9.37 9.30
N VAL A 135 4.94 -10.01 8.67
CA VAL A 135 5.35 -11.38 8.99
C VAL A 135 5.87 -11.48 10.42
N ASP A 136 6.72 -10.55 10.83
CA ASP A 136 7.33 -10.55 12.17
C ASP A 136 6.30 -10.39 13.29
N GLU A 137 5.17 -9.72 13.02
CA GLU A 137 4.04 -9.60 13.95
C GLU A 137 2.99 -10.72 13.82
N GLY A 138 3.19 -11.68 12.92
CA GLY A 138 2.23 -12.77 12.68
C GLY A 138 0.93 -12.30 12.00
N LEU A 139 0.95 -11.13 11.35
CA LEU A 139 -0.16 -10.63 10.53
C LEU A 139 -0.15 -11.22 9.12
N LEU A 140 1.01 -11.68 8.65
CA LEU A 140 1.18 -12.32 7.35
C LEU A 140 1.95 -13.64 7.51
N GLU A 141 1.51 -14.69 6.83
CA GLU A 141 2.27 -15.94 6.82
C GLU A 141 3.56 -15.79 6.02
N ARG A 142 4.66 -16.37 6.51
CA ARG A 142 5.96 -16.32 5.85
C ARG A 142 5.94 -16.97 4.46
N SER A 143 5.21 -18.08 4.31
CA SER A 143 5.00 -18.76 3.03
C SER A 143 4.35 -17.85 1.98
N LEU A 144 3.32 -17.10 2.39
CA LEU A 144 2.65 -16.15 1.50
C LEU A 144 3.56 -14.98 1.13
N PHE A 145 4.39 -14.50 2.06
CA PHE A 145 5.42 -13.50 1.74
C PHE A 145 6.42 -14.01 0.69
N GLU A 146 6.88 -15.26 0.82
CA GLU A 146 7.81 -15.88 -0.13
C GLU A 146 7.17 -16.01 -1.52
N GLU A 147 5.91 -16.45 -1.61
CA GLU A 147 5.15 -16.52 -2.87
C GLU A 147 4.99 -15.14 -3.52
N ILE A 148 4.70 -14.11 -2.73
CA ILE A 148 4.61 -12.72 -3.20
C ILE A 148 5.96 -12.26 -3.75
N ASP A 149 7.06 -12.52 -3.05
CA ASP A 149 8.39 -12.09 -3.44
C ASP A 149 8.86 -12.79 -4.73
N GLU A 150 8.44 -14.03 -4.96
CA GLU A 150 8.68 -14.74 -6.22
C GLU A 150 7.83 -14.18 -7.37
N THR A 151 6.55 -13.90 -7.13
CA THR A 151 5.59 -13.45 -8.15
C THR A 151 5.80 -11.99 -8.54
N ILE A 152 6.07 -11.15 -7.56
CA ILE A 152 6.30 -9.72 -7.69
C ILE A 152 7.66 -9.47 -7.05
N PRO A 153 8.78 -9.54 -7.80
CA PRO A 153 10.12 -9.41 -7.22
C PRO A 153 10.21 -8.12 -6.39
N LEU A 154 10.21 -8.19 -5.07
CA LEU A 154 10.26 -7.00 -4.23
C LEU A 154 11.73 -6.67 -3.98
N LEU A 155 12.13 -5.43 -4.26
CA LEU A 155 13.52 -5.03 -4.12
C LEU A 155 13.95 -5.12 -2.64
N LYS A 156 15.08 -5.78 -2.38
CA LYS A 156 15.70 -5.77 -1.07
C LYS A 156 16.31 -4.39 -0.82
N ARG A 157 16.20 -3.89 0.40
CA ARG A 157 16.79 -2.61 0.78
C ARG A 157 18.30 -2.60 0.57
N GLN A 158 18.78 -1.52 -0.03
CA GLN A 158 20.20 -1.27 -0.24
C GLN A 158 20.64 -0.03 0.53
N ALA A 159 21.94 0.10 0.76
CA ALA A 159 22.52 1.33 1.29
C ALA A 159 22.30 2.46 0.29
N GLU A 160 21.95 3.64 0.79
CA GLU A 160 21.83 4.86 -0.01
C GLU A 160 23.18 5.27 -0.61
N VAL A 161 23.16 5.96 -1.74
CA VAL A 161 24.34 6.37 -2.52
C VAL A 161 24.60 7.86 -2.37
#